data_AF-A0A3M3FXW4-F1
#
_entry.id   AF-A0A3M3FXW4-F1
#
_cell.length_a   1.000
_cell.length_b   1.000
_cell.length_c   1.000
_cell.angle_alpha   90.00
_cell.angle_beta   90.00
_cell.angle_gamma   90.00
#
_symmetry.space_group_name_H-M   'P 1'
#
loop_
_entity.id
_entity.type
_entity.pdbx_description
1 polymer ?
#
loop_
_entity_poly.entity_id
_entity_poly.type
_entity_poly.pdbx_seq_one_letter_code
_entity_poly.pdbx_strand_id
1 'polypeptide(L)'
;AGVFVPVLNVAMSKYAIVTKLRIAAFLAQVGHESGQLRYVRELGSDAYLEKYDTGRLAERLGNTSEDDGDGQLYRGRGLIQIT
;
A
#
# COMPACT_ATOMS: atom_id res chain seq x y z
N ALA A 1 16.59 -0.40 5.34
CA ALA A 1 16.60 -1.10 4.04
C ALA A 1 16.79 -2.62 4.14
N GLY A 2 17.65 -3.14 5.03
CA GLY A 2 18.01 -4.57 5.08
C GLY A 2 16.84 -5.57 5.16
N VAL A 3 15.73 -5.21 5.83
CA VAL A 3 14.53 -6.06 5.93
C VAL A 3 13.80 -6.24 4.60
N PHE A 4 13.80 -5.22 3.73
CA PHE A 4 13.01 -5.24 2.48
C PHE A 4 13.78 -5.80 1.27
N VAL A 5 15.12 -5.79 1.30
CA VAL A 5 15.93 -6.25 0.17
C VAL A 5 15.60 -7.70 -0.25
N PRO A 6 15.48 -8.68 0.66
CA PRO A 6 15.16 -10.06 0.28
C PRO A 6 13.79 -10.16 -0.42
N VAL A 7 12.76 -9.52 0.13
CA VAL A 7 11.40 -9.60 -0.42
C VAL A 7 11.25 -8.84 -1.74
N LEU A 8 11.94 -7.70 -1.91
CA LEU A 8 11.96 -6.95 -3.17
C LEU A 8 12.66 -7.76 -4.26
N ASN A 9 13.78 -8.43 -3.96
CA ASN A 9 14.46 -9.30 -4.91
C ASN A 9 13.59 -10.49 -5.33
N VAL A 10 12.91 -11.13 -4.38
CA VAL A 10 11.96 -12.22 -4.67
C VAL A 10 10.82 -11.74 -5.56
N ALA A 11 10.20 -10.60 -5.24
CA ALA A 11 9.12 -10.04 -6.04
C ALA A 11 9.59 -9.69 -7.46
N MET A 12 10.72 -8.99 -7.59
CA MET A 12 11.26 -8.62 -8.90
C MET A 12 11.58 -9.84 -9.76
N SER A 13 12.17 -10.90 -9.18
CA SER A 13 12.41 -12.15 -9.87
C SER A 13 11.11 -12.84 -10.30
N LYS A 14 10.15 -12.99 -9.38
CA LYS A 14 8.86 -13.64 -9.63
C LYS A 14 8.07 -12.99 -10.76
N TYR A 15 8.09 -11.66 -10.84
CA TYR A 15 7.31 -10.88 -11.82
C TYR A 15 8.15 -10.38 -13.01
N ALA A 16 9.33 -10.98 -13.25
CA ALA A 16 10.22 -10.67 -14.38
C ALA A 16 10.60 -9.17 -14.48
N ILE A 17 10.73 -8.49 -13.34
CA ILE A 17 11.27 -7.14 -13.20
C ILE A 17 12.80 -7.24 -13.13
N VAL A 18 13.42 -7.72 -14.21
CA VAL A 18 14.86 -8.09 -14.21
C VAL A 18 15.72 -7.21 -15.11
N THR A 19 15.13 -6.39 -15.98
CA THR A 19 15.89 -5.43 -16.78
C THR A 19 16.22 -4.19 -15.95
N LYS A 20 17.37 -3.56 -16.22
CA LYS A 20 17.84 -2.37 -15.47
C LYS A 20 16.77 -1.28 -15.36
N LEU A 21 16.06 -0.99 -16.46
CA LEU A 21 15.02 0.03 -16.48
C LEU A 21 13.79 -0.36 -15.66
N ARG A 22 13.37 -1.63 -15.70
CA ARG A 22 12.23 -2.11 -14.91
C ARG A 22 12.55 -2.10 -13.41
N ILE A 23 13.76 -2.51 -13.03
CA ILE A 23 14.22 -2.46 -11.64
C ILE A 23 14.24 -1.01 -11.15
N ALA A 24 14.83 -0.09 -11.92
CA ALA A 24 14.89 1.33 -11.54
C ALA A 24 13.48 1.93 -11.38
N ALA A 25 12.59 1.70 -12.34
CA ALA A 25 11.21 2.20 -12.28
C ALA A 25 10.45 1.63 -11.07
N PHE A 26 10.56 0.33 -10.83
CA PHE A 26 9.90 -0.34 -9.71
C PHE A 26 10.40 0.20 -8.36
N LEU A 27 11.71 0.28 -8.17
CA LEU A 27 12.29 0.79 -6.92
C LEU A 27 12.01 2.28 -6.72
N ALA A 28 11.97 3.07 -7.78
CA ALA A 28 11.61 4.49 -7.69
C ALA A 28 10.17 4.66 -7.20
N GLN A 29 9.22 3.91 -7.78
CA GLN A 29 7.82 3.95 -7.36
C GLN A 29 7.65 3.44 -5.93
N VAL A 30 8.18 2.26 -5.61
CA VAL A 30 8.19 1.72 -4.25
C VAL A 30 8.78 2.73 -3.26
N GLY A 31 9.89 3.39 -3.61
CA GLY A 31 10.53 4.39 -2.77
C GLY A 31 9.69 5.65 -2.59
N HIS A 32 8.97 6.10 -3.61
CA HIS A 32 8.10 7.26 -3.54
C HIS A 32 6.88 7.00 -2.64
N GLU A 33 6.14 5.92 -2.93
CA GLU A 33 4.87 5.60 -2.25
C GLU A 33 5.04 5.25 -0.77
N SER A 34 6.17 4.64 -0.40
CA SER A 34 6.44 4.23 0.99
C SER A 34 7.25 5.23 1.80
N GLY A 35 7.54 6.42 1.25
CA GLY A 35 8.42 7.40 1.90
C GLY A 35 9.81 6.83 2.19
N GLN A 36 10.45 6.26 1.17
CA GLN A 36 11.75 5.57 1.25
C GLN A 36 11.73 4.33 2.16
N LEU A 37 10.71 3.47 2.01
CA LEU A 37 10.51 2.23 2.76
C LEU A 37 10.26 2.45 4.27
N ARG A 38 9.81 3.65 4.67
CA ARG A 38 9.54 3.99 6.07
C ARG A 38 8.11 3.66 6.48
N TYR A 39 7.17 3.81 5.56
CA TYR A 39 5.75 3.64 5.83
C TYR A 39 5.18 2.48 5.01
N VAL A 40 4.57 1.53 5.72
CA VAL A 40 3.87 0.37 5.15
C VAL A 40 2.37 0.39 5.44
N ARG A 41 1.90 1.49 6.02
CA ARG A 41 0.51 1.79 6.33
C ARG A 41 0.27 3.26 6.01
N GLU A 42 -0.92 3.58 5.51
CA GLU A 42 -1.38 4.94 5.31
C GLU A 42 -1.29 5.72 6.62
N LEU A 43 -0.85 6.97 6.54
CA LEU A 43 -0.78 7.87 7.67
C LEU A 43 -2.13 8.59 7.79
N GLY A 44 -2.69 8.59 8.99
CA GLY A 44 -3.97 9.25 9.28
C GLY A 44 -4.45 8.91 10.68
N SER A 45 -5.24 9.81 11.27
CA SER A 45 -6.00 9.51 12.48
C SER A 45 -7.16 8.56 12.18
N ASP A 46 -7.73 7.94 13.21
CA ASP A 46 -8.89 7.06 13.02
C ASP A 46 -10.07 7.82 12.37
N ALA A 47 -10.31 9.06 12.80
CA ALA A 47 -11.31 9.95 12.18
C ALA A 47 -11.03 10.28 10.70
N TYR A 48 -9.77 10.32 10.28
CA TYR A 48 -9.44 10.49 8.87
C TYR A 48 -9.76 9.23 8.05
N LEU A 49 -9.62 8.06 8.66
CA LEU A 49 -9.82 6.76 8.03
C LEU A 49 -11.29 6.32 8.00
N GLU A 50 -12.16 6.94 8.81
CA GLU A 50 -13.62 6.76 8.75
C GLU A 50 -14.20 7.02 7.35
N LYS A 51 -13.52 7.80 6.50
CA LYS A 51 -13.91 8.00 5.09
C LYS A 51 -13.97 6.71 4.26
N TYR A 52 -13.29 5.65 4.71
CA TYR A 52 -13.28 4.34 4.08
C TYR A 52 -14.26 3.36 4.74
N ASP A 53 -14.88 3.75 5.85
CA ASP A 53 -15.71 2.87 6.67
C ASP A 53 -17.17 2.90 6.20
N THR A 54 -17.69 4.11 5.93
CA THR A 54 -19.08 4.27 5.50
C THR A 54 -19.23 5.09 4.22
N GLY A 55 -20.40 4.97 3.61
CA GLY A 55 -20.81 5.76 2.45
C GLY A 55 -20.19 5.34 1.13
N ARG A 56 -20.32 6.21 0.12
CA ARG A 56 -20.04 5.84 -1.28
C ARG A 56 -18.57 5.50 -1.56
N LEU A 57 -17.63 6.04 -0.77
CA LEU A 57 -16.22 5.70 -0.95
C LEU A 57 -15.93 4.29 -0.44
N ALA A 58 -16.45 3.92 0.74
CA ALA A 58 -16.36 2.56 1.29
C ALA A 58 -16.91 1.53 0.30
N GLU A 59 -18.12 1.76 -0.23
CA GLU A 59 -18.76 0.88 -1.22
C GLU A 59 -17.94 0.71 -2.50
N ARG A 60 -17.31 1.78 -2.99
CA ARG A 60 -16.48 1.74 -4.20
C ARG A 60 -15.19 0.97 -4.01
N LEU A 61 -14.69 0.92 -2.77
CA LEU A 61 -13.51 0.16 -2.39
C LEU A 61 -13.86 -1.29 -2.00
N GLY A 62 -15.16 -1.60 -1.85
CA GLY A 62 -15.65 -2.94 -1.54
C GLY A 62 -15.79 -3.22 -0.04
N ASN A 63 -15.66 -2.19 0.81
CA ASN A 63 -15.99 -2.28 2.23
C ASN A 63 -17.51 -2.32 2.42
N THR A 64 -17.96 -2.80 3.59
CA THR A 64 -19.38 -2.66 3.96
C THR A 64 -19.74 -1.17 4.06
N SER A 65 -21.04 -0.85 4.01
CA SER A 65 -21.51 0.53 4.27
C SER A 65 -21.80 0.76 5.76
N GLU A 66 -21.43 -0.19 6.63
CA GLU A 66 -21.69 -0.18 8.06
C GLU A 66 -20.52 0.48 8.80
N ASP A 67 -20.78 1.08 9.96
CA ASP A 67 -19.74 1.63 10.83
C ASP A 67 -19.13 0.50 11.67
N ASP A 68 -18.37 -0.38 11.02
CA ASP A 68 -17.84 -1.64 11.58
C ASP A 68 -16.30 -1.67 11.68
N GLY A 69 -15.61 -0.61 11.23
CA GLY A 69 -14.15 -0.47 11.29
C GLY A 69 -13.42 -1.03 10.08
N ASP A 70 -14.12 -1.45 9.01
CA ASP A 70 -13.57 -1.78 7.71
C ASP A 70 -12.63 -0.68 7.18
N GLY A 71 -12.93 0.59 7.44
CA GLY A 71 -12.10 1.71 6.99
C GLY A 71 -10.67 1.67 7.56
N GLN A 72 -10.52 1.39 8.85
CA GLN A 72 -9.21 1.24 9.51
C GLN A 72 -8.61 -0.15 9.24
N LEU A 73 -9.46 -1.17 9.12
CA LEU A 73 -9.04 -2.54 8.81
C LEU A 73 -8.45 -2.65 7.41
N TYR A 74 -8.98 -1.93 6.41
CA TYR A 74 -8.57 -1.98 5.01
C TYR A 74 -7.90 -0.70 4.47
N ARG A 75 -7.53 0.25 5.34
CA ARG A 75 -6.67 1.40 4.98
C ARG A 75 -5.41 1.00 4.19
N GLY A 76 -4.82 1.97 3.49
CA GLY A 76 -3.63 1.76 2.65
C GLY A 76 -2.53 0.97 3.35
N ARG A 77 -2.04 -0.09 2.71
CA ARG A 77 -0.98 -0.98 3.22
C ARG A 77 0.06 -1.36 2.18
N GLY A 78 1.21 -1.79 2.69
CA GLY A 78 2.34 -2.23 1.88
C GLY A 78 3.12 -1.07 1.28
N LEU A 79 4.06 -1.39 0.39
CA LEU A 79 4.97 -0.40 -0.18
C LEU A 79 4.36 0.41 -1.34
N ILE A 80 3.14 0.06 -1.78
CA ILE A 80 2.41 0.71 -2.89
C ILE A 80 0.99 1.12 -2.44
N GLN A 81 0.72 1.16 -1.13
CA GLN A 81 -0.55 1.64 -0.56
C GLN A 81 -1.80 1.01 -1.21
N ILE A 82 -1.93 -0.31 -1.13
CA ILE A 82 -3.16 -0.99 -1.55
C ILE A 82 -4.25 -0.69 -0.52
N THR A 83 -5.39 -0.21 -1.03
CA THR A 83 -6.64 0.07 -0.32
C THR A 83 -7.77 -0.58 -1.09
#